data_AF-F3FXT7-F1
#
_entry.id   AF-F3FXT7-F1
#
_cell.length_a   1.000
_cell.length_b   1.000
_cell.length_c   1.000
_cell.angle_alpha   90.00
_cell.angle_beta   90.00
_cell.angle_gamma   90.00
#
_symmetry.space_group_name_H-M   'P 1'
#
loop_
_entity.id
_entity.type
_entity.pdbx_description
1 polymer ?
#
loop_
_entity_poly.entity_id
_entity_poly.type
_entity_poly.pdbx_seq_one_letter_code
_entity_poly.pdbx_strand_id
1 'polypeptide(L)' 'FGAAKPHCAYLFANRRANWIKVLVHDGVGIWLAARRLNQGKFHWPGTHRGLKIELDAEQLQ' A
#
# COMPACT_ATOMS: atom_id res chain seq x y z
N PHE A 1 10.75 -8.56 11.28
CA PHE A 1 9.90 -7.39 10.99
C PHE A 1 9.74 -6.63 12.29
N GLY A 2 10.23 -5.38 12.32
CA GLY A 2 10.14 -4.52 13.51
C GLY A 2 8.71 -4.07 13.80
N ALA A 3 8.52 -3.34 14.90
CA ALA A 3 7.22 -2.78 15.27
C ALA A 3 6.58 -1.99 14.12
N ALA A 4 5.27 -2.17 13.93
CA ALA A 4 4.49 -1.35 13.01
C ALA A 4 4.56 0.11 13.46
N LYS A 5 4.93 1.01 12.55
CA LYS A 5 5.00 2.43 12.88
C LYS A 5 3.60 3.04 12.83
N PRO A 6 3.23 3.87 13.82
CA PRO A 6 1.99 4.63 13.73
C PRO A 6 2.02 5.58 12.53
N HIS A 7 0.85 5.84 11.96
CA HIS A 7 0.64 6.64 10.74
C HIS A 7 1.37 6.09 9.49
N CYS A 8 1.55 4.78 9.42
CA CYS A 8 2.15 4.11 8.26
C CYS A 8 1.18 3.11 7.64
N ALA A 9 1.24 3.00 6.32
CA ALA A 9 0.55 1.99 5.53
C ALA A 9 1.58 1.02 4.92
N TYR A 10 1.26 -0.28 4.97
CA TYR A 10 2.06 -1.34 4.37
C TYR A 10 1.24 -1.97 3.24
N LEU A 11 1.80 -1.90 2.02
CA LEU A 11 1.12 -2.35 0.81
C LEU A 11 1.74 -3.66 0.31
N PHE A 12 0.89 -4.64 0.05
CA PHE A 12 1.28 -5.95 -0.48
C PHE A 12 0.53 -6.25 -1.77
N ALA A 13 1.23 -6.71 -2.82
CA ALA A 13 0.62 -7.33 -3.99
C ALA A 13 0.99 -8.81 -4.09
N ASN A 14 0.09 -9.58 -4.71
CA ASN A 14 0.46 -10.89 -5.22
C ASN A 14 1.37 -10.78 -6.47
N ARG A 15 1.99 -11.90 -6.87
CA ARG A 15 2.90 -11.96 -8.02
C ARG A 15 2.29 -11.47 -9.35
N ARG A 16 0.97 -11.65 -9.52
CA ARG A 16 0.24 -11.18 -10.71
C ARG A 16 -0.15 -9.70 -10.63
N ALA A 17 0.08 -9.06 -9.49
CA ALA A 17 -0.30 -7.69 -9.16
C ALA A 17 -1.79 -7.37 -9.42
N ASN A 18 -2.69 -8.35 -9.39
CA ASN A 18 -4.13 -8.11 -9.60
C ASN A 18 -4.91 -8.03 -8.28
N TRP A 19 -4.25 -8.28 -7.15
CA TRP A 19 -4.82 -8.11 -5.83
C TRP A 19 -3.82 -7.40 -4.94
N ILE A 20 -4.30 -6.37 -4.25
CA ILE A 20 -3.57 -5.63 -3.22
C ILE A 20 -4.25 -5.74 -1.86
N LYS A 21 -3.42 -5.69 -0.82
CA LYS A 21 -3.82 -5.53 0.58
C LYS A 21 -3.04 -4.37 1.20
N VAL A 22 -3.73 -3.47 1.88
CA VAL A 22 -3.16 -2.29 2.55
C VAL A 22 -3.43 -2.44 4.04
N LEU A 23 -2.39 -2.62 4.84
CA LEU A 23 -2.47 -2.62 6.30
C LEU A 23 -2.08 -1.24 6.82
N VAL A 24 -3.02 -0.54 7.46
CA VAL A 24 -2.81 0.83 7.96
C VAL A 24 -2.84 0.83 9.48
N HIS A 25 -1.86 1.48 10.10
CA HIS A 25 -1.90 1.81 11.52
C HIS A 25 -2.17 3.32 11.65
N ASP A 26 -3.37 3.71 12.07
CA ASP A 26 -3.81 5.12 12.09
C ASP A 26 -3.43 5.86 13.38
N GLY A 27 -2.90 5.15 14.38
CA GLY A 27 -2.53 5.69 15.69
C GLY A 27 -3.52 5.33 16.81
N VAL A 28 -4.74 4.93 16.45
CA VAL A 28 -5.79 4.45 17.38
C VAL A 28 -5.96 2.94 17.25
N GLY A 29 -5.82 2.42 16.04
CA GLY A 29 -5.98 1.00 15.73
C GLY A 29 -5.36 0.61 14.39
N ILE A 30 -5.74 -0.58 13.93
CA ILE A 30 -5.24 -1.19 12.69
C ILE A 30 -6.41 -1.53 11.80
N TRP A 31 -6.31 -1.13 10.53
CA TRP A 31 -7.33 -1.35 9.51
C TRP A 31 -6.73 -2.03 8.29
N LEU A 32 -7.52 -2.88 7.61
CA LEU A 32 -7.12 -3.58 6.40
C LEU A 32 -8.08 -3.25 5.25
N ALA A 33 -7.55 -2.61 4.20
CA ALA A 33 -8.24 -2.48 2.93
C ALA A 33 -7.71 -3.51 1.93
N ALA A 34 -8.59 -4.09 1.12
CA ALA A 34 -8.20 -5.05 0.09
C ALA A 34 -8.98 -4.78 -1.20
N ARG A 35 -8.28 -4.82 -2.34
CA ARG A 35 -8.89 -4.61 -3.65
C ARG A 35 -8.35 -5.59 -4.68
N ARG A 36 -9.25 -6.37 -5.28
CA ARG A 36 -8.95 -7.23 -6.42
C ARG A 36 -9.48 -6.59 -7.70
N LEU A 37 -8.67 -6.57 -8.75
CA LEU A 37 -9.11 -6.16 -10.08
C LEU A 37 -9.74 -7.36 -10.79
N ASN A 38 -10.88 -7.14 -11.43
CA ASN A 38 -11.53 -8.16 -12.26
C ASN A 38 -10.70 -8.44 -13.54
N GLN A 39 -10.09 -7.38 -14.09
CA GLN A 39 -9.18 -7.44 -15.23
C GLN A 39 -8.00 -6.49 -15.02
N GLY A 40 -6.84 -6.83 -15.57
CA GLY A 40 -5.62 -6.02 -15.46
C GLY A 40 -4.80 -6.27 -14.19
N LYS A 41 -3.87 -5.35 -13.92
CA LYS A 41 -2.94 -5.38 -12.78
C LYS A 41 -2.67 -3.97 -12.27
N PHE A 42 -2.35 -3.85 -10.99
CA PHE A 42 -1.84 -2.64 -10.39
C PHE A 42 -0.44 -2.33 -10.93
N HIS A 43 -0.22 -1.07 -11.27
CA HIS A 43 1.08 -0.57 -11.68
C HIS A 43 1.84 -0.12 -10.44
N TRP A 44 2.99 -0.73 -10.22
CA TRP A 44 3.88 -0.36 -9.14
C TRP A 44 4.80 0.76 -9.61
N PRO A 45 4.98 1.84 -8.83
CA PRO A 45 6.06 2.76 -9.08
C PRO A 45 7.38 1.96 -9.01
N GLY A 46 8.19 2.06 -10.07
CA GLY A 46 9.23 1.08 -10.37
C GLY A 46 10.14 0.75 -9.18
N THR A 47 10.38 -0.55 -8.97
CA THR A 47 11.14 -1.16 -7.86
C THR A 47 12.62 -0.75 -7.81
N HIS A 48 13.08 0.16 -8.68
CA HIS A 48 14.49 0.48 -8.92
C HIS A 48 15.07 1.54 -7.97
N ARG A 49 14.29 2.01 -7.00
CA ARG A 49 14.79 2.95 -6.00
C ARG A 49 13.95 2.76 -4.75
N GLY A 50 14.59 2.47 -3.61
CA GLY A 50 13.96 2.41 -2.29
C GLY A 50 13.47 3.78 -1.82
N LEU A 51 12.73 4.48 -2.66
CA LEU A 51 12.17 5.78 -2.42
C LEU A 51 10.92 5.58 -1.57
N LYS A 52 10.96 6.17 -0.38
CA LYS A 52 9.78 6.72 0.25
C LYS A 52 9.07 7.58 -0.80
N ILE A 53 7.94 7.09 -1.31
CA ILE A 53 7.10 7.88 -2.21
C ILE A 53 6.16 8.65 -1.31
N GLU A 54 6.34 9.96 -1.25
CA GLU A 54 5.38 10.84 -0.63
C GLU A 54 4.17 10.92 -1.57
N LEU A 55 2.99 10.59 -1.03
CA LEU A 55 1.73 10.80 -1.73
C LEU A 55 1.55 12.31 -1.82
N ASP A 56 1.31 12.82 -3.02
CA ASP A 56 0.90 14.20 -3.19
C ASP A 56 -0.50 14.40 -2.58
N ALA A 57 -0.89 15.67 -2.37
CA ALA A 57 -2.18 15.99 -1.75
C ALA A 57 -3.39 15.50 -2.57
N GLU A 58 -3.22 15.28 -3.88
CA GLU A 58 -4.28 14.80 -4.78
C GLU A 58 -4.49 13.29 -4.64
N GLN A 59 -3.43 12.54 -4.33
CA GLN A 59 -3.48 11.09 -4.07
C GLN A 59 -4.04 10.73 -2.69
N LEU A 60 -4.27 11.73 -1.84
CA LEU A 60 -4.81 11.57 -0.49
C LEU A 60 -6.33 11.78 -0.42
N GLN A 61 -6.98 12.09 -1.56
CA GLN A 61 -8.43 12.36 -1.66
C GLN A 61 -9.26 11.11 -1.96
#